data_AF-A0A9P7G779-F1
#
_entry.id   AF-A0A9P7G779-F1
#
_cell.length_a   1.000
_cell.length_b   1.000
_cell.length_c   1.000
_cell.angle_alpha   90.00
_cell.angle_beta   90.00
_cell.angle_gamma   90.00
#
_symmetry.space_group_name_H-M   'P 1'
#
loop_
_entity.id
_entity.type
_entity.pdbx_description
1 polymer ?
#
loop_
_entity_poly.entity_id
_entity_poly.type
_entity_poly.pdbx_seq_one_letter_code
_entity_poly.pdbx_strand_id
1 'polypeptide(L)'
;MQKISIHLSFPQDDSYTPSALAIRAGTGPSDLQDVRVVTLDKPEGWITFDVSSEPNEEGDGLAPVYAYVLQIIIAANHMSGKDTHVRGLKVLGPVEEHASDDDPFAFTSPAFKMYETVR
;
A
#
# COMPACT_ATOMS: atom_id res chain seq x y z
N MET A 1 6.40 -0.63 -2.91
CA MET A 1 5.20 -0.62 -2.05
C MET A 1 4.32 -1.79 -2.44
N GLN A 2 3.60 -2.39 -1.48
CA GLN A 2 2.66 -3.48 -1.74
C GLN A 2 1.24 -3.11 -1.33
N LYS A 3 1.07 -2.43 -0.18
CA LYS A 3 -0.25 -2.07 0.33
C LYS A 3 -0.28 -0.61 0.77
N ILE A 4 -1.45 -0.01 0.69
CA ILE A 4 -1.72 1.31 1.29
C ILE A 4 -2.81 1.14 2.33
N SER A 5 -2.62 1.78 3.47
CA SER A 5 -3.62 1.84 4.53
C SER A 5 -4.00 3.29 4.82
N ILE A 6 -5.30 3.60 4.78
CA ILE A 6 -5.84 4.93 5.01
C ILE A 6 -6.85 4.89 6.16
N HIS A 7 -6.76 5.84 7.09
CA HIS A 7 -7.68 5.93 8.21
C HIS A 7 -8.76 6.99 7.95
N LEU A 8 -10.01 6.56 7.88
CA LEU A 8 -11.18 7.40 7.58
C LEU A 8 -12.29 7.15 8.60
N SER A 9 -13.21 8.11 8.77
CA SER A 9 -14.36 7.94 9.66
C SER A 9 -15.59 8.65 9.12
N PHE A 10 -16.43 7.93 8.38
CA PHE A 10 -17.70 8.45 7.89
C PHE A 10 -18.59 9.05 8.99
N PRO A 11 -18.77 8.41 10.17
CA PRO A 11 -19.62 8.97 11.23
C PRO A 11 -19.12 10.30 11.81
N GLN A 12 -17.81 10.57 11.75
CA GLN A 12 -17.23 11.79 12.30
C GLN A 12 -17.00 12.88 11.24
N ASP A 13 -16.78 12.50 9.99
CA ASP A 13 -16.37 13.41 8.92
C ASP A 13 -17.48 13.67 7.88
N ASP A 14 -18.52 12.84 7.82
CA ASP A 14 -19.68 13.00 6.93
C ASP A 14 -19.24 13.30 5.47
N SER A 15 -19.57 14.48 4.94
CA SER A 15 -19.18 14.90 3.59
C SER A 15 -17.67 15.09 3.36
N TYR A 16 -16.85 15.20 4.39
CA TYR A 16 -15.38 15.28 4.27
C TYR A 16 -14.73 13.90 4.06
N THR A 17 -15.53 12.84 4.04
CA THR A 17 -15.03 11.46 3.92
C THR A 17 -14.82 11.08 2.46
N PRO A 18 -13.59 10.69 2.03
CA PRO A 18 -13.34 10.13 0.71
C PRO A 18 -14.29 8.99 0.35
N SER A 19 -14.83 9.00 -0.86
CA SER A 19 -15.62 7.92 -1.45
C SER A 19 -14.91 7.27 -2.64
N ALA A 20 -14.01 7.98 -3.31
CA ALA A 20 -13.19 7.45 -4.40
C ALA A 20 -11.76 7.97 -4.33
N LEU A 21 -10.80 7.05 -4.46
CA LEU A 21 -9.37 7.30 -4.46
C LEU A 21 -8.76 6.78 -5.77
N ALA A 22 -7.78 7.49 -6.31
CA ALA A 22 -6.92 7.00 -7.37
C ALA A 22 -5.46 7.06 -6.92
N ILE A 23 -4.74 5.96 -7.10
CA ILE A 23 -3.34 5.80 -6.73
C ILE A 23 -2.51 5.79 -8.00
N ARG A 24 -1.50 6.65 -8.04
CA ARG A 24 -0.51 6.70 -9.12
C ARG A 24 0.89 6.59 -8.59
N ALA A 25 1.77 5.99 -9.37
CA ALA A 25 3.17 5.85 -9.02
C ALA A 25 4.06 5.98 -10.26
N GLY A 26 5.30 6.41 -10.06
CA GLY A 26 6.28 6.60 -11.14
C GLY A 26 7.67 6.91 -10.63
N THR A 27 8.60 7.18 -11.56
CA THR A 27 9.97 7.57 -11.22
C THR A 27 10.11 9.07 -10.94
N GLY A 28 9.15 9.86 -11.39
CA GLY A 28 9.03 11.29 -11.17
C GLY A 28 7.59 11.79 -11.31
N PRO A 29 7.35 13.10 -11.21
CA PRO A 29 6.01 13.67 -11.36
C PRO A 29 5.47 13.64 -12.80
N SER A 30 6.35 13.49 -13.81
CA SER A 30 6.00 13.53 -15.23
C SER A 30 5.58 12.19 -15.82
N ASP A 31 5.89 11.08 -15.16
CA ASP A 31 5.67 9.70 -15.64
C ASP A 31 4.77 8.88 -14.70
N LEU A 32 3.96 9.54 -13.87
CA LEU A 32 3.01 8.87 -12.98
C LEU A 32 2.00 8.05 -13.79
N GLN A 33 1.89 6.76 -13.47
CA GLN A 33 0.91 5.84 -14.05
C GLN A 33 -0.16 5.46 -13.03
N ASP A 34 -1.38 5.21 -13.51
CA ASP A 34 -2.49 4.71 -12.68
C ASP A 34 -2.19 3.29 -12.21
N VAL A 35 -2.09 3.11 -10.89
CA VAL A 35 -1.82 1.83 -10.23
C VAL A 35 -3.13 1.18 -9.76
N ARG A 36 -3.99 1.97 -9.11
CA ARG A 36 -5.21 1.44 -8.50
C ARG A 36 -6.28 2.52 -8.35
N VAL A 37 -7.53 2.14 -8.54
CA VAL A 37 -8.70 2.94 -8.13
C VAL A 37 -9.43 2.19 -7.02
N VAL A 38 -9.83 2.93 -5.98
CA VAL A 38 -10.51 2.38 -4.81
C VAL A 38 -11.78 3.17 -4.55
N THR A 39 -12.90 2.47 -4.45
CA THR A 39 -14.19 3.04 -4.04
C THR A 39 -14.50 2.59 -2.62
N LEU A 40 -14.97 3.52 -1.80
CA LEU A 40 -15.24 3.32 -0.37
C LEU A 40 -16.69 3.73 -0.09
N ASP A 41 -17.43 2.86 0.60
CA ASP A 41 -18.79 3.14 1.06
C ASP A 41 -18.80 3.23 2.59
N LYS A 42 -19.08 4.43 3.10
CA LYS A 42 -19.14 4.77 4.54
C LYS A 42 -18.02 4.12 5.37
N PRO A 43 -16.75 4.40 5.04
CA PRO A 43 -15.62 3.75 5.69
C PRO A 43 -15.47 4.14 7.17
N GLU A 44 -14.94 3.21 7.96
CA GLU A 44 -14.60 3.44 9.36
C GLU A 44 -13.28 2.73 9.73
N GLY A 45 -12.36 3.48 10.35
CA GLY A 45 -11.09 2.96 10.84
C GLY A 45 -10.01 2.89 9.74
N TRP A 46 -9.05 1.98 9.93
CA TRP A 46 -7.98 1.71 8.96
C TRP A 46 -8.48 0.79 7.85
N ILE A 47 -8.47 1.28 6.61
CA ILE A 47 -8.76 0.50 5.42
C ILE A 47 -7.45 0.21 4.71
N THR A 48 -7.14 -1.06 4.52
CA THR A 48 -5.94 -1.50 3.81
C THR A 48 -6.32 -2.17 2.51
N PHE A 49 -5.72 -1.73 1.42
CA PHE A 49 -5.91 -2.32 0.09
C PHE A 49 -4.56 -2.55 -0.59
N ASP A 50 -4.57 -3.53 -1.50
CA ASP A 50 -3.39 -3.91 -2.26
C ASP A 50 -3.18 -2.97 -3.46
N VAL A 51 -1.92 -2.66 -3.73
CA VAL A 51 -1.45 -1.82 -4.84
C VAL A 51 -0.34 -2.48 -5.64
N SER A 52 -0.10 -3.78 -5.45
CA SER A 52 0.81 -4.55 -6.29
C SER A 52 0.33 -4.56 -7.75
N SER A 53 1.28 -4.76 -8.67
CA SER A 53 0.96 -5.10 -10.05
C SER A 53 0.45 -6.54 -10.15
N GLU A 54 -0.21 -6.86 -11.28
CA GLU A 54 -0.58 -8.24 -11.59
C GLU A 54 0.67 -9.15 -11.57
N PRO A 55 0.56 -10.39 -11.07
CA PRO A 55 1.65 -11.35 -11.11
C PRO A 55 2.09 -11.61 -12.55
N ASN A 56 3.40 -11.77 -12.73
CA ASN A 56 4.04 -12.25 -13.95
C ASN A 56 3.57 -13.68 -14.29
N GLU A 57 3.73 -14.10 -15.56
CA GLU A 57 3.26 -15.40 -16.09
C GLU A 57 3.77 -16.62 -15.31
N GLU A 58 4.82 -16.46 -14.51
CA GLU A 58 5.42 -17.49 -13.65
C GLU A 58 4.64 -17.71 -12.33
N GLY A 59 3.69 -16.84 -11.99
CA GLY A 59 2.76 -17.06 -10.86
C GLY A 59 3.37 -16.83 -9.47
N ASP A 60 4.61 -16.35 -9.39
CA ASP A 60 5.33 -16.04 -8.16
C ASP A 60 4.85 -14.71 -7.52
N GLY A 61 3.61 -14.68 -7.07
CA GLY A 61 3.11 -13.69 -6.12
C GLY A 61 2.84 -12.27 -6.65
N LEU A 62 2.29 -11.44 -5.75
CA LEU A 62 1.91 -10.05 -6.03
C LEU A 62 3.17 -9.17 -6.16
N ALA A 63 3.49 -8.73 -7.38
CA ALA A 63 4.67 -7.92 -7.67
C ALA A 63 4.57 -6.52 -7.03
N PRO A 64 5.45 -6.16 -6.07
CA PRO A 64 5.40 -4.85 -5.44
C PRO A 64 5.69 -3.73 -6.45
N VAL A 65 5.02 -2.59 -6.29
CA VAL A 65 5.25 -1.42 -7.14
C VAL A 65 6.47 -0.66 -6.66
N TYR A 66 7.52 -0.63 -7.47
CA TYR A 66 8.72 0.18 -7.24
C TYR A 66 8.51 1.57 -7.85
N ALA A 67 8.65 2.60 -7.03
CA ALA A 67 8.44 3.98 -7.44
C ALA A 67 9.24 4.95 -6.56
N TYR A 68 9.60 6.10 -7.12
CA TYR A 68 10.19 7.22 -6.39
C TYR A 68 9.13 8.25 -5.99
N VAL A 69 8.05 8.34 -6.75
CA VAL A 69 6.92 9.23 -6.48
C VAL A 69 5.65 8.41 -6.36
N LEU A 70 4.90 8.64 -5.29
CA LEU A 70 3.57 8.12 -5.04
C LEU A 70 2.60 9.31 -4.98
N GLN A 71 1.52 9.24 -5.75
CA GLN A 71 0.44 10.23 -5.73
C GLN A 71 -0.87 9.55 -5.33
N ILE A 72 -1.48 10.05 -4.26
CA ILE A 72 -2.80 9.62 -3.80
C ILE A 72 -3.77 10.75 -4.09
N ILE A 73 -4.75 10.47 -4.95
CA ILE A 73 -5.74 11.44 -5.43
C ILE A 73 -7.07 11.12 -4.78
N ILE A 74 -7.65 12.09 -4.09
CA ILE A 74 -9.05 12.01 -3.67
C ILE A 74 -9.90 12.46 -4.86
N ALA A 75 -10.53 11.51 -5.54
CA ALA A 75 -11.32 11.79 -6.73
C ALA A 75 -12.73 12.27 -6.38
N ALA A 76 -13.30 11.77 -5.28
CA ALA A 76 -14.59 12.18 -4.77
C ALA A 76 -14.70 11.96 -3.26
N ASN A 77 -15.56 12.75 -2.62
CA ASN A 77 -16.01 12.56 -1.25
C ASN A 77 -17.48 12.11 -1.22
N HIS A 78 -17.93 11.64 -0.06
CA HIS A 78 -19.35 11.39 0.19
C HIS A 78 -20.15 12.71 0.13
N MET A 79 -21.42 12.60 -0.27
CA MET A 79 -22.36 13.75 -0.34
C MET A 79 -21.83 14.93 -1.18
N SER A 80 -20.93 14.66 -2.13
CA SER A 80 -20.26 15.67 -2.95
C SER A 80 -19.53 16.75 -2.13
N GLY A 81 -18.97 16.38 -0.97
CA GLY A 81 -18.20 17.29 -0.14
C GLY A 81 -16.97 17.84 -0.86
N LYS A 82 -16.66 19.11 -0.62
CA LYS A 82 -15.63 19.86 -1.33
C LYS A 82 -14.22 19.58 -0.83
N ASP A 83 -14.05 19.54 0.48
CA ASP A 83 -12.78 19.35 1.16
C ASP A 83 -12.76 17.96 1.83
N THR A 84 -11.58 17.45 2.19
CA THR A 84 -11.41 16.06 2.64
C THR A 84 -10.68 15.97 3.97
N HIS A 85 -11.10 15.04 4.83
CA HIS A 85 -10.36 14.61 6.01
C HIS A 85 -9.72 13.24 5.79
N VAL A 86 -8.40 13.20 5.83
CA VAL A 86 -7.62 11.97 5.94
C VAL A 86 -6.96 11.96 7.30
N ARG A 87 -7.38 11.03 8.18
CA ARG A 87 -6.94 11.01 9.58
C ARG A 87 -5.61 10.29 9.77
N GLY A 88 -5.22 9.47 8.79
CA GLY A 88 -3.96 8.75 8.81
C GLY A 88 -3.69 8.09 7.47
N LEU A 89 -2.41 7.93 7.14
CA LEU A 89 -1.93 7.28 5.93
C LEU A 89 -0.70 6.45 6.28
N LYS A 90 -0.65 5.22 5.77
CA LYS A 90 0.51 4.33 5.85
C LYS A 90 0.76 3.72 4.48
N VAL A 91 2.02 3.72 4.08
CA VAL A 91 2.50 3.00 2.90
C VAL A 91 3.26 1.78 3.41
N LEU A 92 2.88 0.60 2.96
CA LEU A 92 3.42 -0.67 3.43
C LEU A 92 4.28 -1.28 2.32
N GLY A 93 5.56 -1.52 2.63
CA GLY A 93 6.47 -2.25 1.75
C GLY A 93 6.17 -3.75 1.71
N PRO A 94 6.77 -4.49 0.76
CA PRO A 94 6.80 -5.94 0.84
C PRO A 94 7.49 -6.38 2.14
N VAL A 95 7.11 -7.56 2.65
CA VAL A 95 7.83 -8.17 3.76
C VAL A 95 9.18 -8.64 3.24
N GLU A 96 10.27 -8.20 3.87
CA GLU A 96 11.59 -8.74 3.57
C GLU A 96 11.69 -10.13 4.22
N GLU A 97 11.64 -11.18 3.41
CA GLU A 97 12.06 -12.51 3.87
C GLU A 97 13.59 -12.56 3.79
N HIS A 98 14.26 -12.58 4.94
CA HIS A 98 15.72 -12.64 5.03
C HIS A 98 16.30 -14.04 4.77
N ALA A 99 15.49 -14.99 4.30
CA ALA A 99 16.05 -16.22 3.76
C ALA A 99 16.59 -15.89 2.37
N SER A 100 17.87 -16.17 2.11
CA SER A 100 18.34 -16.21 0.74
C SER A 100 17.47 -17.19 -0.03
N ASP A 101 16.64 -16.70 -0.95
CA ASP A 101 15.76 -17.53 -1.79
C ASP A 101 16.53 -18.64 -2.56
N ASP A 102 17.85 -18.47 -2.70
CA ASP A 102 18.76 -19.44 -3.31
C ASP A 102 19.33 -20.51 -2.34
N ASP A 103 19.06 -20.46 -1.02
CA ASP A 103 19.55 -21.48 -0.09
C ASP A 103 18.47 -22.53 0.23
N PRO A 104 18.61 -23.77 -0.28
CA PRO A 104 17.66 -24.84 0.02
C PRO A 104 17.63 -25.23 1.52
N PHE A 105 18.55 -24.72 2.34
CA PHE A 105 18.65 -24.99 3.77
C PHE A 105 18.74 -23.71 4.60
N ALA A 106 17.73 -22.84 4.52
CA ALA A 106 17.65 -21.64 5.35
C ALA A 106 17.79 -21.97 6.86
N PHE A 107 18.86 -21.48 7.48
CA PHE A 107 19.17 -21.67 8.91
C PHE A 107 18.31 -20.77 9.81
N THR A 108 17.03 -21.08 9.90
CA THR A 108 16.03 -20.23 10.59
C THR A 108 15.91 -20.48 12.09
N SER A 109 16.58 -21.50 12.63
CA SER A 109 16.46 -21.83 14.05
C SER A 109 17.06 -20.74 14.94
N PRO A 110 16.57 -20.56 16.19
CA PRO A 110 17.10 -19.54 17.10
C PRO A 110 18.62 -19.62 17.32
N ALA A 111 19.17 -20.84 17.32
CA ALA A 111 20.60 -21.07 17.51
C ALA A 111 21.46 -20.61 16.32
N PHE A 112 20.91 -20.55 15.11
CA PHE A 112 21.62 -20.00 13.96
C PHE A 112 21.38 -18.49 13.84
N LYS A 113 20.13 -18.03 14.04
CA LYS A 113 19.79 -16.60 13.99
C LYS A 113 20.54 -15.75 15.01
N MET A 114 20.92 -16.30 16.17
CA MET A 114 21.68 -15.55 17.19
C MET A 114 23.06 -15.07 16.71
N TYR A 115 23.59 -15.61 15.61
CA TYR A 115 24.85 -15.22 15.00
C TYR A 115 24.69 -14.64 13.59
N GLU A 116 23.46 -14.37 13.14
CA GLU A 116 23.16 -13.90 11.78
C GLU A 116 23.75 -12.51 11.48
N THR A 117 23.82 -11.63 12.49
CA THR A 117 24.38 -10.28 12.35
C THR A 117 25.43 -9.99 13.42
N VAL A 118 26.57 -9.45 13.01
CA VAL A 118 27.53 -8.81 13.92
C VAL A 118 27.09 -7.36 14.10
N ARG A 119 26.88 -6.92 15.34
CA ARG A 119 26.42 -5.56 15.67
C ARG A 119 27.52 -4.69 16.24
#